data_AF-A0A2J0MND2-F1
#
_entry.id   AF-A0A2J0MND2-F1
#
_cell.length_a   1.000
_cell.length_b   1.000
_cell.length_c   1.000
_cell.angle_alpha   90.00
_cell.angle_beta   90.00
_cell.angle_gamma   90.00
#
_symmetry.space_group_name_H-M   'P 1'
#
loop_
_entity.id
_entity.type
_entity.pdbx_description
1 polymer ?
#
loop_
_entity_poly.entity_id
_entity_poly.type
_entity_poly.pdbx_seq_one_letter_code
_entity_poly.pdbx_strand_id
1 'polypeptide(L)'
;MGELLILVPKPKRLPKVGFDEDISKILQEAIEITKQSFGREDESIFQMYGSFENLLRSKIGTLLLTESRVNMDLFRCSLYVSEMLGEFLSGSPESYNAMDYFTRGHEECEPDFFKKGGDLCFILCTFFEGRCDRIRRPMKLVDYLDMGSQLYFTYHAETRSGIGYCMGENFREIVSVTKRSIRTL
;
A
#
# COMPACT_ATOMS: atom_id res chain seq x y z
N MET A 1 -29.87 25.74 4.71
CA MET A 1 -28.66 25.68 3.87
C MET A 1 -27.48 26.10 4.74
N GLY A 2 -26.67 25.14 5.16
CA GLY A 2 -25.46 25.40 5.95
C GLY A 2 -24.34 24.54 5.37
N GLU A 3 -23.37 25.19 4.73
CA GLU A 3 -22.18 24.52 4.22
C GLU A 3 -21.28 24.17 5.40
N LEU A 4 -21.07 22.87 5.63
CA LEU A 4 -20.07 22.38 6.56
C LEU A 4 -18.72 22.44 5.83
N LEU A 5 -18.00 23.55 5.99
CA LEU A 5 -16.60 23.67 5.59
C LEU A 5 -15.75 22.79 6.50
N ILE A 6 -15.52 21.54 6.09
CA ILE A 6 -14.48 20.70 6.69
C ILE A 6 -13.13 21.30 6.27
N LEU A 7 -12.55 22.10 7.15
CA LEU A 7 -11.16 22.53 7.05
C LEU A 7 -10.27 21.31 7.26
N VAL A 8 -9.96 20.59 6.18
CA VAL A 8 -8.90 19.58 6.19
C VAL A 8 -7.58 20.32 6.46
N PRO A 9 -6.91 20.09 7.60
CA PRO A 9 -5.65 20.75 7.88
C PRO A 9 -4.63 20.35 6.82
N LYS A 10 -3.99 21.33 6.18
CA LYS A 10 -2.82 21.06 5.32
C LYS A 10 -1.76 20.35 6.17
N PRO A 11 -1.22 19.20 5.75
CA PRO A 11 -0.26 18.48 6.54
C PRO A 11 1.00 19.34 6.73
N LYS A 12 1.33 19.65 7.99
CA LYS A 12 2.65 20.17 8.35
C LYS A 12 3.65 19.04 8.06
N ARG A 13 4.70 19.33 7.28
CA ARG A 13 5.80 18.40 7.04
C ARG A 13 6.37 17.94 8.39
N LEU A 14 6.01 16.73 8.81
CA LEU A 14 6.57 16.12 10.00
C LEU A 14 8.02 15.73 9.70
N PRO A 15 8.94 15.86 10.68
CA PRO A 15 10.34 15.53 10.47
C PRO A 15 10.47 14.05 10.08
N LYS A 16 11.18 13.79 8.98
CA LYS A 16 11.54 12.45 8.52
C LYS A 16 12.38 11.81 9.63
N VAL A 17 11.83 10.81 10.33
CA VAL A 17 12.63 10.03 11.29
C VAL A 17 13.57 9.17 10.46
N GLY A 18 14.84 9.59 10.42
CA GLY A 18 15.91 8.88 9.74
C GLY A 18 16.13 7.53 10.43
N PHE A 19 15.75 6.46 9.76
CA PHE A 19 16.19 5.11 10.10
C PHE A 19 17.40 4.80 9.23
N ASP A 20 18.58 4.85 9.85
CA ASP A 20 19.85 4.34 9.34
C ASP A 20 19.83 2.79 9.32
N GLU A 21 18.78 2.21 8.73
CA GLU A 21 18.73 0.77 8.49
C GLU A 21 19.51 0.47 7.20
N ASP A 22 20.59 -0.27 7.40
CA ASP A 22 21.59 -0.69 6.44
C ASP A 22 20.94 -1.16 5.11
N ILE A 23 20.96 -0.26 4.12
CA ILE A 23 20.47 -0.45 2.74
C ILE A 23 20.93 -1.80 2.17
N SER A 24 22.13 -2.23 2.57
CA SER A 24 22.75 -3.49 2.20
C SER A 24 21.90 -4.70 2.59
N LYS A 25 21.26 -4.71 3.78
CA LYS A 25 20.41 -5.81 4.24
C LYS A 25 19.11 -5.90 3.45
N ILE A 26 18.49 -4.75 3.19
CA ILE A 26 17.25 -4.67 2.43
C ILE A 26 17.47 -5.09 0.96
N LEU A 27 18.59 -4.67 0.36
CA LEU A 27 18.99 -5.12 -0.98
C LEU A 27 19.36 -6.60 -0.99
N GLN A 28 20.02 -7.12 0.05
CA GLN A 28 20.29 -8.55 0.19
C GLN A 28 18.99 -9.35 0.30
N GLU A 29 18.01 -8.90 1.07
CA GLU A 29 16.68 -9.52 1.13
C GLU A 29 16.00 -9.49 -0.25
N ALA A 30 16.03 -8.36 -0.96
CA ALA A 30 15.50 -8.26 -2.32
C ALA A 30 16.13 -9.28 -3.29
N ILE A 31 17.46 -9.42 -3.22
CA ILE A 31 18.23 -10.36 -4.04
C ILE A 31 17.91 -11.80 -3.65
N GLU A 32 17.84 -12.12 -2.36
CA GLU A 32 17.51 -13.47 -1.87
C GLU A 32 16.07 -13.87 -2.22
N ILE A 33 15.10 -12.96 -2.11
CA ILE A 33 13.72 -13.18 -2.57
C ILE A 33 13.70 -13.48 -4.06
N THR A 34 14.48 -12.73 -4.85
CA THR A 34 14.60 -12.97 -6.30
C THR A 34 15.20 -14.35 -6.58
N LYS A 35 16.28 -14.72 -5.91
CA LYS A 35 16.91 -16.05 -6.07
C LYS A 35 16.01 -17.21 -5.65
N GLN A 36 15.21 -17.05 -4.59
CA GLN A 36 14.29 -18.08 -4.12
C GLN A 36 13.05 -18.21 -5.02
N SER A 37 12.59 -17.11 -5.61
CA SER A 37 11.42 -17.08 -6.49
C SER A 37 11.76 -17.52 -7.93
N PHE A 38 12.99 -17.26 -8.37
CA PHE A 38 13.51 -17.65 -9.68
C PHE A 38 14.45 -18.87 -9.53
N GLY A 39 13.88 -20.01 -9.14
CA GLY A 39 14.44 -21.29 -9.57
C GLY A 39 14.50 -21.29 -11.11
N ARG A 40 15.61 -21.79 -11.66
CA ARG A 40 15.99 -21.79 -13.09
C ARG A 40 14.79 -21.71 -14.06
N GLU A 41 14.85 -20.77 -14.99
CA GLU A 41 14.01 -20.73 -16.19
C GLU A 41 14.26 -22.00 -17.03
N ASP A 42 13.59 -23.10 -16.68
CA ASP A 42 13.36 -24.22 -17.57
C ASP A 42 11.90 -24.15 -18.04
N GLU A 43 11.70 -24.27 -19.35
CA GLU A 43 10.50 -23.96 -20.14
C GLU A 43 9.24 -24.83 -19.86
N SER A 44 8.96 -25.22 -18.62
CA SER A 44 7.77 -26.02 -18.33
C SER A 44 7.12 -25.62 -17.02
N ILE A 45 5.92 -25.05 -17.12
CA ILE A 45 4.89 -24.98 -16.06
C ILE A 45 5.44 -24.43 -14.74
N PHE A 46 5.26 -23.12 -14.50
CA PHE A 46 5.53 -22.47 -13.21
C PHE A 46 5.09 -23.35 -12.03
N GLN A 47 6.02 -24.14 -11.47
CA GLN A 47 5.84 -24.81 -10.20
C GLN A 47 6.07 -23.73 -9.14
N MET A 48 4.98 -23.06 -8.79
CA MET A 48 4.95 -22.01 -7.78
C MET A 48 5.24 -22.64 -6.40
N TYR A 49 6.51 -22.78 -6.05
CA TYR A 49 6.95 -23.20 -4.70
C TYR A 49 6.91 -22.05 -3.68
N GLY A 50 6.04 -21.05 -3.87
CA GLY A 50 5.94 -19.87 -3.00
C GLY A 50 4.50 -19.41 -2.83
N SER A 51 4.20 -18.79 -1.67
CA SER A 51 2.90 -18.14 -1.44
C SER A 51 2.66 -17.02 -2.46
N PHE A 52 1.39 -16.68 -2.74
CA PHE A 52 1.03 -15.57 -3.63
C PHE A 52 1.71 -14.24 -3.22
N GLU A 53 1.92 -14.06 -1.92
CA GLU A 53 2.70 -12.97 -1.35
C GLU A 53 4.13 -12.92 -1.90
N ASN A 54 4.86 -14.04 -1.93
CA ASN A 54 6.24 -14.12 -2.44
C ASN A 54 6.29 -13.79 -3.94
N LEU A 55 5.29 -14.23 -4.70
CA LEU A 55 5.16 -13.90 -6.12
C LEU A 55 4.96 -12.40 -6.33
N LEU A 56 4.05 -11.77 -5.59
CA LEU A 56 3.82 -10.33 -5.64
C LEU A 56 5.06 -9.54 -5.23
N ARG A 57 5.69 -9.95 -4.13
CA ARG A 57 6.92 -9.32 -3.61
C ARG A 57 8.03 -9.34 -4.65
N SER A 58 8.26 -10.49 -5.29
CA SER A 58 9.24 -10.65 -6.36
C SER A 58 8.92 -9.76 -7.57
N LYS A 59 7.65 -9.72 -8.01
CA LYS A 59 7.23 -8.94 -9.19
C LYS A 59 7.29 -7.43 -8.95
N ILE A 60 6.80 -6.95 -7.79
CA ILE A 60 6.85 -5.52 -7.45
C ILE A 60 8.31 -5.10 -7.24
N GLY A 61 9.10 -5.89 -6.51
CA GLY A 61 10.53 -5.65 -6.31
C GLY A 61 11.31 -5.57 -7.62
N THR A 62 11.10 -6.53 -8.53
CA THR A 62 11.75 -6.56 -9.85
C THR A 62 11.39 -5.32 -10.68
N LEU A 63 10.12 -4.89 -10.65
CA LEU A 63 9.67 -3.71 -11.41
C LEU A 63 10.28 -2.42 -10.85
N LEU A 64 10.41 -2.29 -9.54
CA LEU A 64 11.09 -1.15 -8.90
C LEU A 64 12.59 -1.11 -9.22
N LEU A 65 13.25 -2.27 -9.23
CA LEU A 65 14.68 -2.39 -9.55
C LEU A 65 14.97 -2.07 -11.03
N THR A 66 14.18 -2.62 -11.95
CA THR A 66 14.39 -2.44 -13.40
C THR A 66 14.12 -1.01 -13.87
N GLU A 67 13.23 -0.27 -13.19
CA GLU A 67 12.93 1.13 -13.53
C GLU A 67 13.87 2.15 -12.87
N SER A 68 14.93 1.71 -12.16
CA SER A 68 15.84 2.58 -11.42
C SER A 68 15.14 3.51 -10.40
N ARG A 69 13.92 3.16 -9.97
CA ARG A 69 13.12 3.92 -8.98
C ARG A 69 13.36 3.41 -7.56
N VAL A 70 14.57 2.99 -7.26
CA VAL A 70 14.91 2.36 -5.97
C VAL A 70 15.06 3.44 -4.90
N ASN A 71 13.92 3.98 -4.46
CA ASN A 71 13.82 4.67 -3.19
C ASN A 71 13.52 3.61 -2.11
N MET A 72 14.28 3.66 -1.01
CA MET A 72 14.06 2.79 0.15
C MET A 72 12.61 2.81 0.63
N ASP A 73 11.96 3.99 0.57
CA ASP A 73 10.57 4.16 0.98
C ASP A 73 9.62 3.34 0.07
N LEU A 74 9.82 3.35 -1.25
CA LEU A 74 9.04 2.57 -2.21
C LEU A 74 9.27 1.06 -2.06
N PHE A 75 10.50 0.65 -1.78
CA PHE A 75 10.80 -0.76 -1.54
C PHE A 75 10.10 -1.27 -0.28
N ARG A 76 10.12 -0.50 0.82
CA ARG A 76 9.36 -0.84 2.04
C ARG A 76 7.87 -0.91 1.77
N CYS A 77 7.32 0.05 1.02
CA CYS A 77 5.93 -0.02 0.56
C CYS A 77 5.66 -1.31 -0.23
N SER A 78 6.58 -1.74 -1.09
CA SER A 78 6.41 -2.98 -1.89
C SER A 78 6.33 -4.25 -1.05
N LEU A 79 7.14 -4.36 -0.01
CA LEU A 79 7.10 -5.50 0.91
C LEU A 79 5.75 -5.52 1.63
N TYR A 80 5.38 -4.38 2.21
CA TYR A 80 4.14 -4.22 2.96
C TYR A 80 2.89 -4.51 2.12
N VAL A 81 2.78 -3.95 0.91
CA VAL A 81 1.60 -4.18 0.07
C VAL A 81 1.52 -5.63 -0.38
N SER A 82 2.64 -6.33 -0.56
CA SER A 82 2.62 -7.74 -0.93
C SER A 82 2.00 -8.59 0.18
N GLU A 83 2.40 -8.34 1.43
CA GLU A 83 1.85 -8.99 2.63
C GLU A 83 0.37 -8.65 2.81
N MET A 84 0.03 -7.36 2.81
CA MET A 84 -1.35 -6.86 2.94
C MET A 84 -2.29 -7.44 1.86
N LEU A 85 -1.80 -7.61 0.62
CA LEU A 85 -2.58 -8.24 -0.44
C LEU A 85 -2.78 -9.74 -0.21
N GLY A 86 -1.77 -10.44 0.33
CA GLY A 86 -1.90 -11.84 0.73
C GLY A 86 -2.93 -12.03 1.84
N GLU A 87 -2.92 -11.17 2.86
CA GLU A 87 -3.92 -11.15 3.93
C GLU A 87 -5.33 -10.88 3.38
N PHE A 88 -5.48 -9.87 2.51
CA PHE A 88 -6.76 -9.52 1.94
C PHE A 88 -7.39 -10.65 1.11
N LEU A 89 -6.58 -11.41 0.36
CA LEU A 89 -7.09 -12.55 -0.41
C LEU A 89 -7.47 -13.74 0.49
N SER A 90 -6.90 -13.80 1.69
CA SER A 90 -7.14 -14.88 2.65
C SER A 90 -8.29 -14.57 3.61
N GLY A 91 -8.78 -13.34 3.62
CA GLY A 91 -9.83 -12.86 4.52
C GLY A 91 -10.85 -11.96 3.84
N SER A 92 -11.69 -11.32 4.65
CA SER A 92 -12.57 -10.24 4.19
C SER A 92 -12.44 -9.05 5.13
N PRO A 93 -12.49 -7.81 4.61
CA PRO A 93 -12.42 -6.64 5.47
C PRO A 93 -13.71 -6.52 6.29
N GLU A 94 -13.58 -6.02 7.51
CA GLU A 94 -14.72 -5.73 8.40
C GLU A 94 -15.75 -4.78 7.76
N SER A 95 -15.27 -3.83 6.95
CA SER A 95 -16.13 -2.97 6.12
C SER A 95 -15.54 -2.79 4.72
N TYR A 96 -16.40 -2.57 3.72
CA TYR A 96 -16.02 -2.17 2.37
C TYR A 96 -16.13 -0.66 2.16
N ASN A 97 -16.27 0.11 3.23
CA ASN A 97 -16.32 1.57 3.22
C ASN A 97 -15.16 2.14 4.07
N ALA A 98 -14.23 2.84 3.42
CA ALA A 98 -13.07 3.42 4.08
C ALA A 98 -13.44 4.47 5.15
N MET A 99 -14.58 5.13 5.01
CA MET A 99 -15.06 6.09 6.01
C MET A 99 -15.44 5.43 7.34
N ASP A 100 -15.88 4.18 7.33
CA ASP A 100 -16.23 3.48 8.58
C ASP A 100 -14.98 3.31 9.45
N TYR A 101 -13.85 2.99 8.82
CA TYR A 101 -12.55 2.91 9.49
C TYR A 101 -12.07 4.26 10.02
N PHE A 102 -12.26 5.34 9.26
CA PHE A 102 -11.93 6.69 9.73
C PHE A 102 -12.74 7.06 10.97
N THR A 103 -14.06 6.84 10.94
CA THR A 103 -14.95 7.12 12.07
C THR A 103 -14.56 6.31 13.29
N ARG A 104 -14.32 5.01 13.14
CA ARG A 104 -13.90 4.13 14.25
C ARG A 104 -12.54 4.51 14.82
N GLY A 105 -11.56 4.88 14.00
CA GLY A 105 -10.26 5.35 14.48
C GLY A 105 -10.37 6.56 15.41
N HIS A 106 -11.35 7.44 15.16
CA HIS A 106 -11.65 8.57 16.04
C HIS A 106 -12.51 8.20 17.25
N GLU A 107 -13.59 7.44 17.06
CA GLU A 107 -14.54 7.10 18.14
C GLU A 107 -13.92 6.14 19.16
N GLU A 108 -13.17 5.15 18.69
CA GLU A 108 -12.54 4.12 19.52
C GLU A 108 -11.13 4.54 20.00
N CYS A 109 -10.58 5.63 19.48
CA CYS A 109 -9.20 6.08 19.73
C CYS A 109 -8.14 5.00 19.44
N GLU A 110 -8.41 4.14 18.46
CA GLU A 110 -7.52 3.06 18.05
C GLU A 110 -6.87 3.38 16.69
N PRO A 111 -5.56 3.69 16.64
CA PRO A 111 -4.90 4.12 15.41
C PRO A 111 -4.91 3.08 14.29
N ASP A 112 -5.00 1.79 14.64
CA ASP A 112 -4.99 0.69 13.67
C ASP A 112 -6.18 0.74 12.71
N PHE A 113 -7.30 1.39 13.08
CA PHE A 113 -8.38 1.63 12.13
C PHE A 113 -7.95 2.56 11.00
N PHE A 114 -7.10 3.56 11.24
CA PHE A 114 -6.58 4.39 10.16
C PHE A 114 -5.73 3.57 9.18
N LYS A 115 -4.87 2.68 9.68
CA LYS A 115 -4.11 1.74 8.84
C LYS A 115 -5.05 0.86 8.02
N LYS A 116 -6.03 0.21 8.65
CA LYS A 116 -7.03 -0.64 7.96
C LYS A 116 -7.82 0.12 6.89
N GLY A 117 -8.20 1.36 7.16
CA GLY A 117 -8.86 2.23 6.18
C GLY A 117 -7.95 2.58 5.00
N GLY A 118 -6.67 2.86 5.26
CA GLY A 118 -5.64 3.06 4.24
C GLY A 118 -5.43 1.81 3.37
N ASP A 119 -5.34 0.64 3.99
CA ASP A 119 -5.24 -0.67 3.33
C ASP A 119 -6.44 -0.90 2.39
N LEU A 120 -7.66 -0.64 2.87
CA LEU A 120 -8.87 -0.75 2.05
C LEU A 120 -8.86 0.22 0.86
N CYS A 121 -8.48 1.49 1.07
CA CYS A 121 -8.33 2.45 -0.03
C CYS A 121 -7.33 1.94 -1.08
N PHE A 122 -6.22 1.32 -0.64
CA PHE A 122 -5.21 0.77 -1.54
C PHE A 122 -5.78 -0.37 -2.39
N ILE A 123 -6.51 -1.29 -1.77
CA ILE A 123 -7.16 -2.42 -2.44
C ILE A 123 -8.22 -1.93 -3.44
N LEU A 124 -9.07 -0.98 -3.03
CA LEU A 124 -10.11 -0.40 -3.89
C LEU A 124 -9.50 0.29 -5.11
N CYS A 125 -8.42 1.05 -4.89
CA CYS A 125 -7.70 1.68 -5.98
C CYS A 125 -7.08 0.64 -6.92
N THR A 126 -6.51 -0.45 -6.38
CA THR A 126 -5.76 -1.46 -7.14
C THR A 126 -6.65 -2.36 -8.00
N PHE A 127 -7.73 -2.92 -7.45
CA PHE A 127 -8.55 -3.93 -8.13
C PHE A 127 -9.92 -3.44 -8.60
N PHE A 128 -10.44 -2.36 -8.02
CA PHE A 128 -11.84 -1.97 -8.18
C PHE A 128 -12.01 -0.58 -8.80
N GLU A 129 -11.16 -0.20 -9.76
CA GLU A 129 -11.27 1.08 -10.50
C GLU A 129 -12.68 1.28 -11.08
N GLY A 130 -13.26 0.24 -11.69
CA GLY A 130 -14.62 0.27 -12.25
C GLY A 130 -15.74 0.48 -11.22
N ARG A 131 -15.45 0.34 -9.91
CA ARG A 131 -16.37 0.70 -8.82
C ARG A 131 -16.31 2.20 -8.51
N CYS A 132 -15.18 2.84 -8.78
CA CYS A 132 -14.90 4.25 -8.55
C CYS A 132 -15.35 5.15 -9.72
N ASP A 133 -15.45 4.60 -10.94
CA ASP A 133 -15.79 5.34 -12.16
C ASP A 133 -17.29 5.36 -12.50
N ARG A 134 -18.14 4.70 -11.69
CA ARG A 134 -19.59 4.73 -11.90
C ARG A 134 -20.17 6.06 -11.40
N ILE A 135 -20.76 6.82 -12.33
CA ILE A 135 -21.40 8.16 -12.19
C ILE A 135 -22.32 8.36 -10.97
N ARG A 136 -22.73 7.29 -10.27
CA ARG A 136 -23.66 7.33 -9.12
C ARG A 136 -23.03 7.11 -7.75
N ARG A 137 -21.70 7.08 -7.62
CA ARG A 137 -21.02 6.92 -6.32
C ARG A 137 -20.52 8.27 -5.81
N PRO A 138 -20.54 8.50 -4.48
CA PRO A 138 -20.10 9.76 -3.89
C PRO A 138 -18.58 9.97 -3.95
N MET A 139 -17.80 8.89 -4.03
CA MET A 139 -16.33 8.93 -4.12
C MET A 139 -15.82 8.38 -5.44
N LYS A 140 -14.90 9.11 -6.05
CA LYS A 140 -14.13 8.77 -7.26
C LYS A 140 -12.78 8.17 -6.88
N LEU A 141 -12.06 7.63 -7.87
CA LEU A 141 -10.74 7.03 -7.67
C LEU A 141 -9.76 8.00 -7.01
N VAL A 142 -9.76 9.26 -7.43
CA VAL A 142 -8.89 10.30 -6.86
C VAL A 142 -9.14 10.51 -5.36
N ASP A 143 -10.41 10.41 -4.93
CA ASP A 143 -10.79 10.59 -3.53
C ASP A 143 -10.25 9.44 -2.67
N TYR A 144 -10.26 8.20 -3.18
CA TYR A 144 -9.64 7.06 -2.48
C TYR A 144 -8.12 7.15 -2.44
N LEU A 145 -7.47 7.69 -3.48
CA LEU A 145 -6.03 7.93 -3.49
C LEU A 145 -5.62 8.96 -2.43
N ASP A 146 -6.36 10.06 -2.33
CA ASP A 146 -6.10 11.10 -1.33
C ASP A 146 -6.43 10.62 0.08
N MET A 147 -7.58 9.96 0.25
CA MET A 147 -7.99 9.41 1.54
C MET A 147 -7.00 8.35 2.06
N GLY A 148 -6.57 7.41 1.21
CA GLY A 148 -5.61 6.38 1.61
C GLY A 148 -4.28 6.97 2.06
N SER A 149 -3.74 7.94 1.32
CA SER A 149 -2.54 8.68 1.72
C SER A 149 -2.72 9.36 3.07
N GLN A 150 -3.83 10.07 3.29
CA GLN A 150 -4.09 10.78 4.54
C GLN A 150 -4.29 9.84 5.74
N LEU A 151 -4.98 8.71 5.55
CA LEU A 151 -5.18 7.73 6.61
C LEU A 151 -3.84 7.16 7.11
N TYR A 152 -2.88 6.91 6.23
CA TYR A 152 -1.53 6.51 6.64
C TYR A 152 -0.75 7.62 7.32
N PHE A 153 -0.90 8.89 6.89
CA PHE A 153 -0.31 10.01 7.62
C PHE A 153 -0.89 10.17 9.02
N THR A 154 -2.21 10.02 9.18
CA THR A 154 -2.87 10.02 10.50
C THR A 154 -2.34 8.87 11.34
N TYR A 155 -2.28 7.65 10.79
CA TYR A 155 -1.69 6.51 11.47
C TYR A 155 -0.25 6.79 11.93
N HIS A 156 0.58 7.40 11.08
CA HIS A 156 1.94 7.80 11.44
C HIS A 156 1.97 8.90 12.51
N ALA A 157 1.07 9.87 12.47
CA ALA A 157 1.01 10.93 13.46
C ALA A 157 0.75 10.37 14.87
N GLU A 158 -0.14 9.38 14.96
CA GLU A 158 -0.53 8.72 16.22
C GLU A 158 0.51 7.70 16.70
N THR A 159 1.08 6.90 15.80
CA THR A 159 1.93 5.75 16.18
C THR A 159 3.44 5.95 15.96
N ARG A 160 3.82 6.98 15.21
CA ARG A 160 5.18 7.16 14.65
C ARG A 160 5.67 6.01 13.77
N SER A 161 4.77 5.16 13.30
CA SER A 161 5.11 4.01 12.47
C SER A 161 5.72 4.43 11.13
N GLY A 162 6.89 3.88 10.80
CA GLY A 162 7.60 4.19 9.55
C GLY A 162 6.79 3.82 8.30
N ILE A 163 6.01 2.74 8.34
CA ILE A 163 5.18 2.34 7.21
C ILE A 163 4.04 3.34 6.94
N GLY A 164 3.49 3.97 7.98
CA GLY A 164 2.50 5.05 7.82
C GLY A 164 3.08 6.24 7.08
N TYR A 165 4.32 6.63 7.38
CA TYR A 165 4.99 7.70 6.63
C TYR A 165 5.28 7.28 5.18
N CYS A 166 5.87 6.09 4.97
CA CYS A 166 6.24 5.61 3.64
C CYS A 166 5.01 5.50 2.73
N MET A 167 3.95 4.84 3.22
CA MET A 167 2.70 4.68 2.47
C MET A 167 1.97 6.01 2.28
N GLY A 168 1.99 6.92 3.27
CA GLY A 168 1.41 8.25 3.14
C GLY A 168 2.03 9.05 1.98
N GLU A 169 3.35 9.12 1.92
CA GLU A 169 4.09 9.86 0.87
C GLU A 169 3.98 9.18 -0.50
N ASN A 170 4.05 7.84 -0.55
CA ASN A 170 4.21 7.11 -1.80
C ASN A 170 2.92 6.43 -2.30
N PHE A 171 1.77 6.68 -1.67
CA PHE A 171 0.52 5.95 -1.91
C PHE A 171 0.16 5.81 -3.40
N ARG A 172 0.13 6.94 -4.13
CA ARG A 172 -0.25 6.96 -5.55
C ARG A 172 0.73 6.18 -6.42
N GLU A 173 2.02 6.31 -6.12
CA GLU A 173 3.07 5.62 -6.88
C GLU A 173 3.02 4.12 -6.62
N ILE A 174 2.91 3.69 -5.36
CA ILE A 174 2.86 2.26 -5.06
C ILE A 174 1.59 1.60 -5.60
N VAL A 175 0.43 2.28 -5.59
CA VAL A 175 -0.79 1.80 -6.28
C VAL A 175 -0.53 1.61 -7.78
N SER A 176 0.14 2.57 -8.42
CA SER A 176 0.45 2.50 -9.85
C SER A 176 1.39 1.34 -10.18
N VAL A 177 2.47 1.18 -9.41
CA VAL A 177 3.44 0.09 -9.55
C VAL A 177 2.74 -1.25 -9.36
N THR A 178 2.00 -1.43 -8.27
CA THR A 178 1.31 -2.68 -7.95
C THR A 178 0.29 -3.07 -9.03
N LYS A 179 -0.49 -2.12 -9.56
CA LYS A 179 -1.39 -2.37 -10.70
C LYS A 179 -0.65 -2.92 -11.92
N ARG A 180 0.48 -2.32 -12.26
CA ARG A 180 1.28 -2.75 -13.41
C ARG A 180 1.84 -4.15 -13.16
N SER A 181 2.35 -4.41 -11.95
CA SER A 181 2.82 -5.75 -11.56
C SER A 181 1.73 -6.81 -11.70
N ILE A 182 0.52 -6.55 -11.20
CA ILE A 182 -0.61 -7.50 -11.30
C ILE A 182 -1.04 -7.77 -12.75
N ARG A 183 -1.02 -6.76 -13.63
CA ARG A 183 -1.35 -6.94 -15.06
C ARG A 183 -0.31 -7.79 -15.81
N THR A 184 0.86 -8.02 -15.21
CA THR A 184 1.97 -8.80 -15.78
C THR A 184 2.21 -10.13 -15.04
N LEU A 185 1.29 -10.49 -14.15
CA LEU A 185 1.13 -11.85 -13.63
C LEU A 185 0.37 -12.70 -14.64
#